data_AF-A0A7J4NWL6-F1
#
_entry.id   AF-A0A7J4NWL6-F1
#
_cell.length_a   1.000
_cell.length_b   1.000
_cell.length_c   1.000
_cell.angle_alpha   90.00
_cell.angle_beta   90.00
_cell.angle_gamma   90.00
#
_symmetry.space_group_name_H-M   'P 1'
#
loop_
_entity.id
_entity.type
_entity.pdbx_description
1 polymer ?
#
loop_
_entity_poly.entity_id
_entity_poly.type
_entity_poly.pdbx_seq_one_letter_code
_entity_poly.pdbx_strand_id
1 'polypeptide(L)' 'MDLKWIPEFVVRVESEVLAIKDISAYICEDCGEAYYTPEISGKIDSIMKKFHNSTLLVHPPAAGELSLEEATV' A
#
# COMPACT_ATOMS: atom_id res chain seq x y z
N MET A 1 -10.92 -17.83 -11.74
CA MET A 1 -10.56 -16.50 -11.21
C MET A 1 -9.37 -16.72 -10.31
N ASP A 2 -8.19 -16.47 -10.85
CA ASP A 2 -6.92 -16.78 -10.21
C ASP A 2 -6.49 -15.62 -9.31
N LEU A 3 -6.13 -15.93 -8.06
CA LEU A 3 -5.52 -14.99 -7.12
C LEU A 3 -4.12 -14.63 -7.64
N LYS A 4 -3.84 -13.33 -7.83
CA LYS A 4 -2.49 -12.86 -8.16
C LYS A 4 -1.86 -12.25 -6.91
N TRP A 5 -0.66 -12.71 -6.58
CA TRP A 5 0.06 -12.19 -5.44
C TRP A 5 0.59 -10.79 -5.77
N ILE A 6 0.20 -9.77 -5.00
CA ILE A 6 0.79 -8.44 -5.12
C ILE A 6 1.92 -8.37 -4.08
N PRO A 7 3.15 -8.03 -4.49
CA PRO A 7 4.26 -7.93 -3.54
C PRO A 7 4.07 -6.78 -2.54
N GLU A 8 3.30 -5.74 -2.89
CA GLU A 8 3.10 -4.57 -2.05
C GLU A 8 1.75 -3.85 -2.26
N PHE A 9 1.14 -3.43 -1.16
CA PHE A 9 0.10 -2.41 -1.09
C PHE A 9 0.73 -1.12 -0.56
N VAL A 10 0.75 -0.06 -1.36
CA VAL A 10 1.35 1.23 -0.99
C VAL A 10 0.26 2.28 -0.85
N VAL A 11 0.24 2.96 0.28
CA VAL A 11 -0.67 4.06 0.55
C VAL A 11 0.09 5.25 1.12
N ARG A 12 -0.27 6.45 0.65
CA ARG A 12 0.19 7.71 1.24
C ARG A 12 -0.82 8.17 2.27
N VAL A 13 -0.35 8.43 3.48
CA VAL A 13 -1.14 8.99 4.58
C VAL A 13 -0.48 10.31 4.96
N GLU A 14 -1.09 11.42 4.58
CA GLU A 14 -0.55 12.77 4.77
C GLU A 14 0.87 12.92 4.19
N SER A 15 1.89 12.98 5.06
CA SER A 15 3.31 13.11 4.69
C SER A 15 4.08 11.79 4.76
N GLU A 16 3.42 10.68 5.10
CA GLU A 16 4.04 9.37 5.27
C GLU A 16 3.60 8.39 4.19
N VAL A 17 4.50 7.48 3.80
CA VAL A 17 4.22 6.38 2.88
C VAL A 17 4.27 5.08 3.66
N LEU A 18 3.17 4.34 3.63
CA LEU A 18 3.06 2.99 4.20
C LEU A 18 3.02 1.97 3.07
N ALA A 19 3.99 1.06 3.06
CA ALA A 19 4.02 -0.10 2.18
C ALA A 19 3.78 -1.38 2.99
N ILE A 20 2.70 -2.09 2.70
CA ILE A 20 2.36 -3.38 3.29
C ILE A 20 2.68 -4.47 2.28
N LYS A 21 3.65 -5.33 2.59
CA LYS A 21 4.12 -6.37 1.66
C LYS A 21 3.35 -7.68 1.83
N ASP A 22 3.53 -8.56 0.85
CA ASP A 22 3.11 -9.97 0.91
C ASP A 22 1.58 -10.14 1.04
N ILE A 23 0.82 -9.37 0.25
CA ILE A 23 -0.65 -9.37 0.25
C ILE A 23 -1.21 -10.10 -0.96
N SER A 24 -2.11 -11.04 -0.70
CA SER A 24 -2.92 -11.68 -1.74
C SER A 24 -4.07 -10.78 -2.20
N ALA A 25 -4.20 -10.56 -3.51
CA ALA A 25 -5.31 -9.82 -4.09
C ALA A 25 -5.79 -10.46 -5.40
N TYR A 26 -6.92 -10.00 -5.89
CA TYR A 26 -7.34 -10.21 -7.28
C TYR A 26 -7.02 -8.95 -8.06
N ILE A 27 -6.28 -9.07 -9.14
CA ILE A 27 -5.97 -7.94 -10.01
C ILE A 27 -6.87 -7.98 -11.23
N CYS A 28 -7.57 -6.88 -11.51
CA CYS A 28 -8.23 -6.68 -12.78
C CYS A 28 -7.16 -6.61 -13.89
N GLU A 29 -7.24 -7.49 -14.88
CA GLU A 29 -6.27 -7.53 -15.98
C GLU A 29 -6.41 -6.35 -16.94
N ASP A 30 -7.60 -5.74 -17.00
CA ASP A 30 -7.88 -4.60 -17.87
C ASP A 30 -7.42 -3.25 -17.29
N CYS A 31 -7.68 -3.00 -16.01
CA CYS A 31 -7.40 -1.70 -15.37
C CYS A 31 -6.32 -1.72 -14.28
N GLY A 32 -5.89 -2.91 -13.82
CA GLY A 32 -4.90 -3.05 -12.74
C GLY A 32 -5.43 -2.85 -11.33
N GLU A 33 -6.75 -2.68 -11.15
CA GLU A 33 -7.35 -2.49 -9.82
C GLU A 33 -7.22 -3.76 -8.97
N ALA A 34 -6.84 -3.58 -7.71
CA ALA A 34 -6.66 -4.65 -6.73
C ALA A 34 -7.89 -4.83 -5.85
N TYR A 35 -8.47 -6.02 -5.86
CA TYR A 35 -9.57 -6.44 -4.98
C TYR A 35 -9.06 -7.39 -3.90
N TYR A 36 -9.44 -7.14 -2.65
CA TYR A 36 -9.05 -7.95 -1.51
C TYR A 36 -10.23 -8.78 -1.01
N THR A 37 -9.96 -9.97 -0.47
CA THR A 37 -10.98 -10.70 0.27
C THR A 37 -11.36 -9.93 1.55
N PRO A 38 -12.55 -10.14 2.12
CA PRO A 38 -12.93 -9.50 3.38
C PRO A 38 -11.92 -9.75 4.52
N GLU A 39 -11.29 -10.93 4.55
CA GLU A 39 -10.24 -11.25 5.52
C GLU A 39 -9.00 -10.35 5.34
N ILE A 40 -8.50 -10.23 4.12
CA ILE A 40 -7.34 -9.39 3.82
C ILE A 40 -7.65 -7.92 4.05
N SER A 41 -8.84 -7.46 3.63
CA SER A 41 -9.31 -6.10 3.88
C SER A 41 -9.34 -5.80 5.38
N GLY A 42 -9.86 -6.71 6.21
CA GLY A 42 -9.87 -6.52 7.66
C GLY A 42 -8.46 -6.46 8.29
N LYS A 43 -7.49 -7.20 7.73
CA LYS A 43 -6.08 -7.08 8.14
C LYS A 43 -5.51 -5.71 7.78
N ILE A 44 -5.76 -5.23 6.55
CA ILE A 44 -5.35 -3.88 6.10
C ILE A 44 -5.96 -2.82 7.02
N ASP A 45 -7.26 -2.90 7.33
CA ASP A 45 -7.94 -1.96 8.22
C ASP A 45 -7.32 -1.93 9.63
N SER A 46 -6.93 -3.09 10.16
CA SER A 46 -6.26 -3.18 11.46
C SER A 46 -4.88 -2.53 11.42
N ILE A 47 -4.11 -2.75 10.34
CA ILE A 47 -2.80 -2.13 10.13
C ILE A 47 -2.95 -0.62 10.04
N MET A 48 -3.88 -0.11 9.22
CA MET A 48 -4.15 1.32 9.05
C MET A 48 -4.55 1.99 10.36
N LYS A 49 -5.42 1.36 11.17
CA LYS A 49 -5.78 1.87 12.50
C LYS A 49 -4.58 1.95 13.43
N LYS A 50 -3.72 0.92 13.46
CA LYS A 50 -2.53 0.92 14.31
C LYS A 50 -1.47 1.92 13.82
N PHE A 51 -1.35 2.10 12.51
CA PHE A 51 -0.47 3.09 11.88
C PHE A 51 -0.89 4.50 12.26
N HIS A 52 -2.18 4.84 12.10
CA HIS A 52 -2.73 6.14 12.53
C HIS A 52 -2.56 6.42 14.02
N ASN A 53 -2.59 5.39 14.87
CA ASN A 53 -2.35 5.53 16.30
C ASN A 53 -0.85 5.56 16.67
N SER A 54 0.07 5.56 15.68
CA SER A 54 1.52 5.49 15.88
C SER A 54 1.99 4.30 16.73
N THR A 55 1.23 3.20 16.70
CA THR A 55 1.49 2.00 17.52
C THR A 55 2.25 0.91 16.76
N LEU A 56 2.59 1.15 15.50
CA LEU A 56 3.38 0.23 14.68
C LEU A 56 4.83 0.73 14.59
N LEU A 57 5.77 -0.18 14.84
CA LEU A 57 7.15 0.01 14.43
C LEU A 57 7.24 -0.32 12.95
N VAL A 58 7.42 0.71 12.13
CA VAL A 58 7.61 0.59 10.68
C VAL A 58 9.08 0.82 10.34
N HIS A 59 9.57 0.09 9.34
CA HIS A 59 10.88 0.37 8.77
C HIS A 59 10.76 1.52 7.77
N PRO A 60 11.62 2.56 7.84
CA PRO A 60 11.61 3.63 6.85
C PRO A 60 11.82 3.07 5.45
N PRO A 61 10.91 3.33 4.48
CA PRO A 61 11.14 2.94 3.10
C PRO A 61 12.28 3.78 2.52
N ALA A 62 13.13 3.18 1.68
CA ALA A 62 14.00 3.94 0.80
C ALA A 62 13.12 4.57 -0.30
N ALA A 63 12.72 5.83 -0.11
CA ALA A 63 11.81 6.55 -0.99
C ALA A 63 12.46 7.83 -1.52
N GLY A 64 12.18 8.13 -2.79
CA GLY A 64 12.47 9.43 -3.40
C GLY A 64 11.15 10.14 -3.70
N GLU A 65 11.07 11.42 -3.36
CA GLU A 65 9.94 12.29 -3.70
C GLU A 65 10.46 13.41 -4.59
N LEU A 66 9.74 13.68 -5.67
CA LEU A 66 9.99 14.80 -6.56
C LEU A 66 8.67 15.31 -7.11
N SER A 67 8.55 16.63 -7.23
CA SER A 67 7.49 17.22 -8.04
C SER A 67 7.90 17.22 -9.52
N LEU A 68 6.90 17.28 -10.41
CA LEU A 68 7.13 17.37 -11.85
C LEU A 68 7.95 18.61 -12.22
N GLU A 69 7.73 19.70 -11.50
CA GLU A 69 8.42 20.98 -11.68
C GLU A 69 9.91 20.86 -11.33
N GLU A 70 10.24 20.20 -10.22
CA GLU A 70 11.63 19.92 -9.82
C GLU A 70 12.38 19.01 -10.80
N ALA A 71 11.67 18.14 -11.51
CA ALA A 71 12.25 17.18 -12.44
C ALA A 71 12.52 17.74 -13.84
N THR A 72 12.00 18.94 -14.15
CA THR A 72 11.99 19.50 -15.51
C THR A 72 12.75 20.83 -15.63
N VAL A 73 13.46 21.26 -14.57
CA VAL A 73 14.42 22.39 -14.55
C VAL A 73 15.82 22.02 -15.02
#